data_AF-I2GRK9-F1
#
_entry.id   AF-I2GRK9-F1
#
_cell.length_a   1.000
_cell.length_b   1.000
_cell.length_c   1.000
_cell.angle_alpha   90.00
_cell.angle_beta   90.00
_cell.angle_gamma   90.00
#
_symmetry.space_group_name_H-M   'P 1'
#
loop_
_entity.id
_entity.type
_entity.pdbx_description
1 polymer ?
#
loop_
_entity_poly.entity_id
_entity_poly.type
_entity_poly.pdbx_seq_one_letter_code
_entity_poly.pdbx_strand_id
1 'polypeptide(L)' 'MSANPGRVHLEQLPAYSPELNTAELLWSHLKRSLKNTIFTTLADLVEAIKIQLTELNKKPILLKAFFNKKDIAFFTD' A
#
# COMPACT_ATOMS: atom_id res chain seq x y z
N MET A 1 -13.13 18.68 -26.22
CA MET A 1 -11.68 19.00 -26.11
C MET A 1 -11.28 18.80 -24.66
N SER A 2 -10.47 17.78 -24.38
CA SER A 2 -10.18 17.24 -23.04
C SER A 2 -9.30 18.18 -22.22
N ALA A 3 -9.69 18.44 -20.97
CA ALA A 3 -8.91 19.22 -20.01
C ALA A 3 -7.54 18.58 -19.76
N ASN A 4 -6.48 19.39 -19.81
CA ASN A 4 -5.10 18.98 -19.55
C ASN A 4 -4.86 19.02 -18.03
N PRO A 5 -4.62 17.91 -17.30
CA PRO A 5 -4.59 17.93 -15.83
C PRO A 5 -3.22 18.39 -15.26
N GLY A 6 -2.33 18.89 -16.10
CA GLY A 6 -0.91 18.51 -16.06
C GLY A 6 0.05 19.40 -15.27
N ARG A 7 -0.08 19.51 -13.94
CA ARG A 7 1.06 19.83 -13.08
C ARG A 7 1.16 18.81 -11.95
N VAL A 8 2.13 17.90 -12.06
CA VAL A 8 2.45 16.90 -11.04
C VAL A 8 3.72 17.35 -10.32
N HIS A 9 3.66 17.45 -9.00
CA HIS A 9 4.84 17.67 -8.15
C HIS A 9 5.57 16.34 -7.97
N LEU A 10 6.89 16.34 -8.20
CA LEU A 10 7.73 15.18 -7.97
C LEU A 10 8.38 15.31 -6.59
N GLU A 11 8.09 14.34 -5.72
CA GLU A 11 8.74 14.25 -4.41
C GLU A 11 10.01 13.40 -4.52
N GLN A 12 11.13 13.92 -4.04
CA GLN A 12 12.40 13.21 -4.10
C GLN A 12 12.46 12.17 -2.98
N LEU A 13 12.51 10.88 -3.37
CA LEU A 13 12.78 9.78 -2.45
C LEU A 13 14.26 9.37 -2.58
N PRO A 14 15.03 9.29 -1.48
CA PRO A 14 16.38 8.74 -1.51
C PRO A 14 16.40 7.31 -2.04
N ALA A 15 17.48 6.96 -2.74
CA ALA A 15 17.69 5.59 -3.19
C ALA A 15 17.79 4.64 -1.99
N TYR A 16 17.23 3.44 -2.12
CA TYR A 16 17.24 2.41 -1.07
C TYR A 16 16.63 2.85 0.28
N SER A 17 15.72 3.83 0.27
CA SER A 17 14.95 4.24 1.45
C SER A 17 13.48 3.82 1.37
N PRO A 18 13.17 2.51 1.34
CA PRO A 18 11.78 2.06 1.29
C PRO A 18 11.02 2.46 2.56
N GLU A 19 11.69 2.67 3.70
CA GLU A 19 11.12 3.19 4.94
C GLU A 19 10.43 4.55 4.82
N LEU A 20 10.83 5.33 3.82
CA LEU A 20 10.25 6.64 3.51
C LEU A 20 9.08 6.54 2.51
N ASN A 21 8.90 5.40 1.84
CA ASN A 21 7.80 5.19 0.91
C ASN A 21 6.56 4.65 1.62
N THR A 22 5.54 5.49 1.79
CA THR A 22 4.29 5.11 2.47
C THR A 22 3.53 3.96 1.78
N ALA A 23 3.76 3.74 0.49
CA ALA A 23 3.19 2.59 -0.22
C ALA A 23 3.71 1.25 0.34
N GLU A 24 4.94 1.20 0.84
CA GLU A 24 5.52 -0.01 1.45
C GLU A 24 4.81 -0.36 2.77
N LEU A 25 4.38 0.63 3.55
CA LEU A 25 3.56 0.43 4.74
C LEU A 25 2.18 -0.13 4.40
N LEU A 26 1.55 0.40 3.35
CA LEU A 26 0.29 -0.14 2.82
C LEU A 26 0.46 -1.60 2.39
N TRP A 27 1.53 -1.91 1.64
CA TRP A 27 1.84 -3.27 1.21
C TRP A 27 2.13 -4.22 2.36
N SER A 28 2.86 -3.78 3.39
CA SER A 28 3.10 -4.57 4.61
C SER A 28 1.77 -4.90 5.30
N HIS A 29 0.85 -3.94 5.39
CA HIS A 29 -0.48 -4.16 5.96
C HIS A 29 -1.30 -5.17 5.15
N LEU A 30 -1.34 -5.03 3.82
CA LEU A 30 -2.05 -5.94 2.92
C LEU A 30 -1.50 -7.36 2.98
N LYS A 31 -0.17 -7.52 2.91
CA LYS A 31 0.48 -8.84 3.03
C LYS A 31 0.18 -9.49 4.37
N ARG A 32 0.14 -8.70 5.46
CA ARG A 32 -0.20 -9.20 6.80
C ARG A 32 -1.66 -9.61 6.93
N SER A 33 -2.60 -8.93 6.26
CA SER A 33 -4.01 -9.34 6.30
C SER A 33 -4.29 -10.60 5.48
N LEU A 34 -3.46 -10.89 4.47
CA LEU A 34 -3.56 -12.07 3.62
C LEU A 34 -2.61 -13.22 4.04
N LYS A 35 -1.86 -13.06 5.14
CA LYS A 35 -0.90 -14.08 5.60
C LYS A 35 -1.60 -15.42 5.86
N ASN A 36 -0.88 -16.52 5.64
CA ASN A 36 -1.38 -17.89 5.83
C ASN A 36 -2.62 -18.24 5.01
N THR A 37 -2.89 -17.51 3.93
CA THR A 37 -3.95 -17.84 2.97
C THR A 37 -3.35 -18.47 1.72
N ILE A 38 -3.92 -19.57 1.25
CA ILE A 38 -3.54 -20.21 -0.01
C ILE A 38 -4.49 -19.70 -1.10
N PHE A 39 -3.92 -19.22 -2.20
CA PHE A 39 -4.66 -18.84 -3.40
C PHE A 39 -4.30 -19.83 -4.51
N THR A 40 -5.30 -20.47 -5.09
CA THR A 40 -5.12 -21.50 -6.13
C THR A 40 -4.86 -20.90 -7.50
N THR A 41 -5.34 -19.69 -7.74
CA THR A 41 -5.12 -18.94 -8.98
C THR A 41 -4.66 -17.52 -8.70
N LEU A 42 -4.05 -16.89 -9.70
CA LEU A 42 -3.72 -15.47 -9.65
C LEU A 42 -4.99 -14.61 -9.53
N ALA A 43 -6.11 -15.06 -10.10
CA ALA A 43 -7.39 -14.34 -10.02
C ALA A 43 -7.88 -14.26 -8.56
N ASP A 44 -7.80 -15.37 -7.82
CA ASP A 44 -8.19 -15.43 -6.40
C ASP A 44 -7.37 -14.43 -5.56
N LEU A 45 -6.05 -14.37 -5.80
CA LEU A 45 -5.17 -13.43 -5.13
C LEU A 45 -5.52 -11.97 -5.47
N VAL A 46 -5.74 -11.67 -6.74
CA VAL A 46 -6.11 -10.32 -7.19
C VAL A 46 -7.44 -9.89 -6.58
N GLU A 47 -8.43 -10.77 -6.53
CA GLU A 47 -9.71 -10.50 -5.89
C GLU A 47 -9.55 -10.24 -4.39
N ALA A 48 -8.79 -11.08 -3.69
CA ALA A 48 -8.51 -10.89 -2.27
C ALA A 48 -7.84 -9.54 -1.99
N ILE A 49 -6.85 -9.14 -2.79
CA ILE A 49 -6.20 -7.82 -2.68
C ILE A 49 -7.21 -6.69 -2.90
N LYS A 50 -8.08 -6.78 -3.91
CA LYS A 50 -9.12 -5.76 -4.19
C LYS A 50 -10.11 -5.62 -3.04
N ILE A 51 -10.51 -6.73 -2.42
CA ILE A 51 -11.39 -6.72 -1.24
C ILE A 51 -10.68 -6.00 -0.08
N GLN A 52 -9.43 -6.34 0.22
CA GLN A 52 -8.67 -5.71 1.29
C GLN A 52 -8.46 -4.20 1.05
N LEU A 53 -8.18 -3.80 -0.19
CA LEU A 53 -8.07 -2.39 -0.57
C LEU A 53 -9.41 -1.64 -0.38
N THR A 54 -10.52 -2.29 -0.74
CA THR A 54 -11.86 -1.72 -0.54
C THR A 54 -12.17 -1.51 0.95
N GLU A 55 -11.80 -2.47 1.81
CA GLU A 55 -11.94 -2.33 3.26
C GLU A 55 -11.02 -1.27 3.86
N LEU A 56 -9.80 -1.12 3.33
CA LEU A 56 -8.88 -0.05 3.73
C LEU A 56 -9.36 1.34 3.32
N ASN A 57 -9.96 1.48 2.14
CA ASN A 57 -10.54 2.74 1.68
C ASN A 57 -11.67 3.24 2.59
N LYS A 58 -12.37 2.33 3.29
CA LYS A 58 -13.38 2.68 4.31
C LYS A 58 -12.76 3.20 5.62
N LYS A 59 -11.43 3.14 5.78
CA LYS A 59 -10.69 3.49 7.00
C LYS A 59 -9.71 4.66 6.75
N PRO A 60 -10.22 5.89 6.48
CA PRO A 60 -9.38 7.04 6.13
C PRO A 60 -8.38 7.43 7.23
N ILE A 61 -8.71 7.18 8.50
CA ILE A 61 -7.79 7.42 9.63
C ILE A 61 -6.55 6.53 9.52
N LEU A 62 -6.74 5.24 9.17
CA LEU A 62 -5.63 4.29 9.01
C LEU A 62 -4.76 4.67 7.79
N LEU A 63 -5.38 5.07 6.68
CA LEU A 63 -4.64 5.55 5.50
C LEU A 63 -3.76 6.76 5.82
N LYS A 64 -4.28 7.73 6.57
CA LYS A 64 -3.51 8.90 7.03
C LYS A 64 -2.38 8.50 7.97
N ALA A 65 -2.59 7.50 8.82
CA ALA A 65 -1.58 7.02 9.74
C ALA A 65 -0.34 6.45 9.02
N PHE A 66 -0.48 5.92 7.80
CA PHE A 66 0.67 5.45 7.01
C PHE A 66 1.62 6.59 6.60
N PHE A 67 1.15 7.83 6.51
CA PHE A 67 2.02 8.98 6.23
C PHE A 67 2.78 9.49 7.46
N ASN A 68 2.31 9.12 8.66
CA ASN A 68 2.89 9.59 9.92
C ASN A 68 3.78 8.52 10.59
N LYS A 69 3.81 7.30 10.06
CA LYS A 69 4.56 6.19 10.63
C LYS A 69 5.93 6.10 9.96
N LYS A 70 6.99 6.09 10.77
CA LYS A 70 8.39 6.08 10.30
C LYS A 70 8.99 4.67 10.13
N ASP A 71 8.37 3.67 10.76
CA ASP A 71 8.95 2.32 10.80
C ASP A 71 8.16 1.35 9.93
N ILE A 72 8.85 0.86 8.90
CA ILE A 72 8.44 -0.31 8.15
C ILE A 72 9.03 -1.52 8.86
N ALA A 73 8.16 -2.36 9.41
CA ALA A 73 8.55 -3.70 9.84
C ALA A 73 8.85 -4.50 8.57
N PHE A 74 10.07 -4.36 8.04
CA PHE A 74 10.68 -5.39 7.22
C PHE A 74 10.78 -6.63 8.10
N PHE A 75 10.33 -7.75 7.57
CA PHE A 75 10.34 -9.07 8.15
C PHE A 75 11.43 -9.23 9.21
N THR A 76 11.03 -9.22 10.48
CA THR A 76 11.81 -9.83 11.54
C THR A 76 11.19 -11.20 11.70
N ASP A 77 11.96 -12.22 11.35
CA ASP A 77 11.61 -13.63 11.54
C ASP A 77 11.35 -13.94 13.03
#